data_AF-A0A2M9IGN9-F1
#
_entry.id   AF-A0A2M9IGN9-F1
#
_cell.length_a   1.000
_cell.length_b   1.000
_cell.length_c   1.000
_cell.angle_alpha   90.00
_cell.angle_beta   90.00
_cell.angle_gamma   90.00
#
_symmetry.space_group_name_H-M   'P 1'
#
loop_
_entity.id
_entity.type
_entity.pdbx_description
1 polymer ?
#
loop_
_entity_poly.entity_id
_entity_poly.type
_entity_poly.pdbx_seq_one_letter_code
_entity_poly.pdbx_strand_id
1 'polypeptide(L)'
;MHADRRWARSAVAAAGAVILFTTACEGTPASADGDKGNPGFAAFQGKPCPELTAADRTNGYLITTVADPREGITVRPGGEPRTVLVKLCNTTGRALRDIALSAQVEWNYAGERPPKLTVERREAPDGDWHPVELVVANDYQPLTGASGARDLPAHGTRTVEYRISAAEDAPEGRGWLGIHAVRADADPLDMKDMRGGGSGGLPLTTAPGE
;
A
#
# COMPACT_ATOMS: atom_id res chain seq x y z
N MET A 1 43.15 12.90 10.81
CA MET A 1 43.31 14.15 10.03
C MET A 1 41.93 14.69 9.74
N HIS A 2 41.63 15.88 10.29
CA HIS A 2 40.40 16.64 10.07
C HIS A 2 40.58 17.59 8.89
N ALA A 3 39.49 17.81 8.15
CA ALA A 3 39.06 19.05 7.46
C ALA A 3 38.24 18.64 6.22
N ASP A 4 37.24 19.34 5.73
CA ASP A 4 36.24 20.24 6.30
C ASP A 4 35.24 20.52 5.14
N ARG A 5 34.08 21.05 5.50
CA ARG A 5 32.91 21.36 4.66
C ARG A 5 33.20 22.22 3.43
N ARG A 6 32.30 22.16 2.42
CA ARG A 6 31.59 23.35 1.87
C ARG A 6 30.44 23.00 0.93
N TRP A 7 29.25 23.37 1.37
CA TRP A 7 28.05 23.62 0.57
C TRP A 7 28.29 24.75 -0.44
N ALA A 8 27.78 24.61 -1.66
CA ALA A 8 27.63 25.72 -2.59
C ALA A 8 26.16 26.16 -2.62
N ARG A 9 25.90 27.34 -2.06
CA ARG A 9 24.67 28.12 -2.26
C ARG A 9 24.89 29.02 -3.47
N SER A 10 24.00 28.97 -4.46
CA SER A 10 23.90 30.02 -5.46
C SER A 10 22.56 30.73 -5.28
N ALA A 11 22.64 31.98 -4.86
CA ALA A 11 21.56 32.95 -4.87
C ALA A 11 21.61 33.72 -6.19
N VAL A 12 20.45 33.92 -6.81
CA VAL A 12 20.24 34.96 -7.82
C VAL A 12 19.06 35.79 -7.34
N ALA A 13 19.31 37.09 -7.16
CA ALA A 13 18.32 38.09 -6.84
C ALA A 13 18.45 39.23 -7.85
N ALA A 14 17.31 39.61 -8.46
CA ALA A 14 16.94 40.95 -8.94
C ALA A 14 15.56 40.80 -9.60
N ALA A 15 14.44 41.16 -8.96
CA ALA A 15 13.91 42.51 -8.75
C ALA A 15 13.38 43.16 -10.04
N GLY A 16 12.06 43.37 -10.13
CA GLY A 16 11.49 44.37 -11.04
C GLY A 16 10.00 44.25 -11.37
N ALA A 17 9.22 45.10 -10.69
CA ALA A 17 7.95 45.74 -11.11
C ALA A 17 6.59 45.02 -10.91
N VAL A 18 5.78 45.71 -10.11
CA VAL A 18 4.36 45.54 -9.78
C VAL A 18 3.48 46.14 -10.87
N ILE A 19 2.42 45.45 -11.29
CA ILE A 19 1.19 46.06 -11.83
C ILE A 19 0.00 45.43 -11.13
N LEU A 20 -0.73 46.24 -10.37
CA LEU A 20 -2.05 45.97 -9.82
C LEU A 20 -3.11 46.13 -10.91
N PHE A 21 -3.90 45.09 -11.17
CA PHE A 21 -5.26 45.23 -11.67
C PHE A 21 -6.20 44.38 -10.83
N THR A 22 -7.15 45.08 -10.20
CA THR A 22 -8.28 44.56 -9.46
C THR A 22 -9.34 44.00 -10.41
N THR A 23 -9.65 42.72 -10.28
CA THR A 23 -11.02 42.21 -10.52
C THR A 23 -11.27 41.10 -9.50
N ALA A 24 -12.11 41.42 -8.52
CA ALA A 24 -12.73 40.45 -7.65
C ALA A 24 -13.61 39.51 -8.49
N CYS A 25 -13.24 38.23 -8.53
CA CYS A 25 -14.23 37.16 -8.53
C CYS A 25 -14.11 36.51 -7.16
N GLU A 26 -15.11 36.75 -6.32
CA GLU A 26 -15.42 35.94 -5.14
C GLU A 26 -15.68 34.51 -5.60
N GLY A 27 -14.62 33.73 -5.77
CA GLY A 27 -14.66 32.29 -5.71
C GLY A 27 -14.32 31.92 -4.28
N THR A 28 -15.34 31.69 -3.46
CA THR A 28 -15.20 31.00 -2.17
C THR A 28 -14.23 29.83 -2.39
N PRO A 29 -13.07 29.75 -1.71
CA PRO A 29 -12.32 28.52 -1.70
C PRO A 29 -13.28 27.50 -1.11
N ALA A 30 -13.72 26.55 -1.93
CA ALA A 30 -14.52 25.43 -1.47
C ALA A 30 -13.80 24.90 -0.23
N SER A 31 -14.45 25.03 0.92
CA SER A 31 -13.98 24.46 2.16
C SER A 31 -13.50 23.06 1.84
N ALA A 32 -12.24 22.77 2.14
CA ALA A 32 -11.76 21.42 2.26
C ALA A 32 -12.72 20.76 3.25
N ASP A 33 -13.70 20.03 2.70
CA ASP A 33 -14.55 19.15 3.48
C ASP A 33 -13.56 18.15 4.04
N GLY A 34 -13.20 18.37 5.31
CA GLY A 34 -12.23 17.56 6.01
C GLY A 34 -12.66 16.12 5.83
N ASP A 35 -11.78 15.36 5.17
CA ASP A 35 -11.91 13.92 4.96
C ASP A 35 -12.19 13.32 6.34
N LYS A 36 -13.47 13.11 6.64
CA LYS A 36 -13.91 12.45 7.86
C LYS A 36 -13.45 11.03 7.67
N GLY A 37 -12.26 10.73 8.21
CA GLY A 37 -11.53 9.49 7.99
C GLY A 37 -12.45 8.29 7.89
N ASN A 38 -12.21 7.45 6.89
CA ASN A 38 -13.03 6.29 6.53
C ASN A 38 -13.61 5.61 7.79
N PRO A 39 -14.93 5.71 8.08
CA PRO A 39 -15.52 5.18 9.32
C PRO A 39 -15.35 3.66 9.43
N GLY A 40 -15.12 2.97 8.31
CA GLY A 40 -14.74 1.58 8.27
C GLY A 40 -13.34 1.29 8.85
N PHE A 41 -12.44 2.28 8.84
CA PHE A 41 -11.06 2.14 9.32
C PHE A 41 -10.99 1.87 10.82
N ALA A 42 -11.60 2.72 11.64
CA ALA A 42 -11.61 2.54 13.11
C ALA A 42 -12.34 1.25 13.51
N ALA A 43 -13.48 0.97 12.86
CA ALA A 43 -14.21 -0.27 13.09
C ALA A 43 -13.37 -1.50 12.70
N PHE A 44 -12.61 -1.44 11.62
CA PHE A 44 -11.72 -2.52 11.19
C PHE A 44 -10.50 -2.69 12.11
N GLN A 45 -9.90 -1.57 12.54
CA GLN A 45 -8.84 -1.59 13.56
C GLN A 45 -9.29 -2.27 14.85
N GLY A 46 -10.54 -2.05 15.27
CA GLY A 46 -11.12 -2.68 16.46
C GLY A 46 -11.42 -4.18 16.31
N LYS A 47 -11.44 -4.75 15.09
CA LYS A 47 -11.72 -6.18 14.92
C LYS A 47 -10.62 -7.03 15.55
N PRO A 48 -10.95 -8.11 16.27
CA PRO A 48 -9.94 -9.00 16.82
C PRO A 48 -9.10 -9.62 15.68
N CYS A 49 -7.84 -9.91 15.99
CA CYS A 49 -7.01 -10.71 15.08
C CYS A 49 -7.63 -12.12 14.96
N PRO A 50 -7.64 -12.72 13.75
CA PRO A 50 -8.16 -14.06 13.58
C PRO A 50 -7.29 -15.09 14.31
N GLU A 51 -7.89 -16.24 14.63
CA GLU A 51 -7.14 -17.36 15.18
C GLU A 51 -6.22 -17.98 14.13
N LEU A 52 -4.98 -18.30 14.53
CA LEU A 52 -4.02 -18.98 13.68
C LEU A 52 -4.47 -20.40 13.34
N THR A 53 -4.40 -20.77 12.06
CA THR A 53 -4.48 -22.17 11.64
C THR A 53 -3.21 -22.93 12.05
N ALA A 54 -3.27 -24.27 12.03
CA ALA A 54 -2.08 -25.10 12.29
C ALA A 54 -0.96 -24.86 11.26
N ALA A 55 -1.33 -24.57 10.01
CA ALA A 55 -0.39 -24.21 8.96
C ALA A 55 0.33 -22.88 9.27
N ASP A 56 -0.41 -21.86 9.73
CA ASP A 56 0.17 -20.56 10.08
C ASP A 56 1.20 -20.67 11.20
N ARG A 57 0.89 -21.49 12.22
CA ARG A 57 1.81 -21.78 13.33
C ARG A 57 3.06 -22.52 12.86
N THR A 58 2.90 -23.48 11.96
CA THR A 58 4.00 -24.33 11.46
C THR A 58 4.99 -23.53 10.60
N ASN A 59 4.47 -22.60 9.81
CA ASN A 59 5.29 -21.76 8.93
C ASN A 59 5.93 -20.56 9.63
N GLY A 60 5.60 -20.31 10.91
CA GLY A 60 6.12 -19.17 11.67
C GLY A 60 5.59 -17.82 11.16
N TYR A 61 4.44 -17.81 10.50
CA TYR A 61 3.87 -16.60 9.88
C TYR A 61 3.53 -15.53 10.92
N LEU A 62 3.80 -14.27 10.59
CA LEU A 62 2.99 -13.15 11.12
C LEU A 62 1.63 -13.22 10.44
N ILE A 63 0.57 -12.91 11.14
CA ILE A 63 -0.74 -12.89 10.49
C ILE A 63 -0.88 -11.58 9.73
N THR A 64 -0.98 -11.64 8.41
CA THR A 64 -1.57 -10.58 7.59
C THR A 64 -3.03 -10.93 7.36
N THR A 65 -3.94 -10.21 8.01
CA THR A 65 -5.38 -10.32 7.71
C THR A 65 -5.75 -9.17 6.79
N VAL A 66 -6.11 -9.45 5.55
CA VAL A 66 -6.79 -8.47 4.71
C VAL A 66 -8.25 -8.40 5.19
N ALA A 67 -8.77 -7.22 5.57
CA ALA A 67 -10.22 -7.05 5.51
C ALA A 67 -10.58 -6.85 4.06
N ASP A 68 -11.15 -7.89 3.50
CA ASP A 68 -12.02 -7.70 2.36
C ASP A 68 -13.39 -7.20 2.86
N PRO A 69 -14.06 -6.25 2.17
CA PRO A 69 -15.46 -6.48 1.87
C PRO A 69 -15.56 -7.88 1.23
N ARG A 70 -16.37 -8.80 1.75
CA ARG A 70 -16.39 -10.25 1.41
C ARG A 70 -16.53 -10.63 -0.09
N GLU A 71 -16.58 -9.67 -0.99
CA GLU A 71 -16.90 -9.80 -2.42
C GLU A 71 -15.70 -9.46 -3.35
N GLY A 72 -14.54 -9.08 -2.81
CA GLY A 72 -13.37 -8.67 -3.60
C GLY A 72 -13.48 -7.24 -4.16
N ILE A 73 -12.47 -6.85 -4.95
CA ILE A 73 -12.41 -5.54 -5.61
C ILE A 73 -12.69 -5.68 -7.10
N THR A 74 -13.55 -4.79 -7.61
CA THR A 74 -13.66 -4.51 -9.04
C THR A 74 -13.30 -3.05 -9.32
N VAL A 75 -12.26 -2.83 -10.13
CA VAL A 75 -11.90 -1.51 -10.69
C VAL A 75 -12.35 -1.42 -12.15
N ARG A 76 -12.61 -0.21 -12.63
CA ARG A 76 -12.97 0.07 -14.03
C ARG A 76 -11.87 0.91 -14.68
N PRO A 77 -11.53 0.67 -15.96
CA PRO A 77 -10.61 1.55 -16.68
C PRO A 77 -11.05 3.01 -16.62
N GLY A 78 -10.18 3.91 -16.16
CA GLY A 78 -10.48 5.34 -16.00
C GLY A 78 -11.52 5.67 -14.91
N GLY A 79 -12.00 4.67 -14.17
CA GLY A 79 -13.02 4.84 -13.14
C GLY A 79 -12.46 5.24 -11.78
N GLU A 80 -13.38 5.48 -10.84
CA GLU A 80 -13.02 5.80 -9.46
C GLU A 80 -12.17 4.70 -8.79
N PRO A 81 -11.11 5.06 -8.06
CA PRO A 81 -10.31 4.10 -7.31
C PRO A 81 -11.13 3.33 -6.29
N ARG A 82 -10.68 2.13 -5.97
CA ARG A 82 -11.25 1.28 -4.92
C ARG A 82 -10.28 1.15 -3.77
N THR A 83 -10.82 1.19 -2.57
CA THR A 83 -10.03 1.21 -1.34
C THR A 83 -10.32 -0.02 -0.49
N VAL A 84 -9.26 -0.64 0.06
CA VAL A 84 -9.35 -1.79 0.98
C VAL A 84 -8.44 -1.62 2.18
N LEU A 85 -8.77 -2.33 3.25
CA LEU A 85 -8.05 -2.27 4.51
C LEU A 85 -7.32 -3.58 4.78
N VAL A 86 -6.05 -3.49 5.13
CA VAL A 86 -5.20 -4.61 5.52
C VAL A 86 -4.78 -4.43 6.96
N LYS A 87 -4.95 -5.46 7.79
CA LYS A 87 -4.53 -5.49 9.18
C LYS A 87 -3.50 -6.59 9.41
N LEU A 88 -2.29 -6.17 9.76
CA LEU A 88 -1.25 -7.05 10.25
C LEU A 88 -1.46 -7.27 11.74
N CYS A 89 -1.26 -8.51 12.18
CA CYS A 89 -1.46 -9.00 13.53
C CYS A 89 -0.23 -9.83 13.92
N ASN A 90 0.59 -9.30 14.83
CA ASN A 90 1.73 -10.04 15.36
C ASN A 90 1.28 -11.00 16.45
N THR A 91 1.29 -12.30 16.18
CA THR A 91 0.87 -13.34 17.14
C THR A 91 2.04 -14.10 17.77
N THR A 92 3.27 -13.72 17.47
CA THR A 92 4.48 -14.47 17.86
C THR A 92 4.85 -14.32 19.35
N GLY A 93 4.25 -13.35 20.05
CA GLY A 93 4.62 -12.99 21.42
C GLY A 93 5.95 -12.24 21.54
N ARG A 94 6.57 -11.89 20.43
CA ARG A 94 7.85 -11.15 20.35
C ARG A 94 7.65 -9.92 19.48
N ALA A 95 8.38 -8.84 19.73
CA ALA A 95 8.40 -7.73 18.80
C ALA A 95 9.09 -8.16 17.49
N LEU A 96 8.55 -7.67 16.38
CA LEU A 96 9.08 -7.90 15.03
C LEU A 96 9.66 -6.60 14.52
N ARG A 97 10.78 -6.69 13.82
CA ARG A 97 11.48 -5.52 13.30
C ARG A 97 11.34 -5.44 11.79
N ASP A 98 11.34 -4.22 11.29
CA ASP A 98 11.48 -3.93 9.87
C ASP A 98 10.48 -4.67 8.96
N ILE A 99 9.22 -4.76 9.36
CA ILE A 99 8.18 -5.42 8.57
C ILE A 99 7.73 -4.51 7.42
N ALA A 100 8.13 -4.85 6.21
CA ALA A 100 7.73 -4.23 4.96
C ALA A 100 6.54 -4.96 4.33
N LEU A 101 5.87 -4.27 3.40
CA LEU A 101 4.74 -4.80 2.64
C LEU A 101 5.01 -4.71 1.14
N SER A 102 4.68 -5.77 0.40
CA SER A 102 4.63 -5.80 -1.06
C SER A 102 3.23 -6.17 -1.55
N ALA A 103 2.91 -5.72 -2.76
CA ALA A 103 1.67 -6.03 -3.47
C ALA A 103 2.01 -6.80 -4.76
N GLN A 104 1.33 -7.92 -5.00
CA GLN A 104 1.60 -8.78 -6.14
C GLN A 104 0.31 -9.25 -6.82
N VAL A 105 0.33 -9.35 -8.15
CA VAL A 105 -0.64 -10.13 -8.94
C VAL A 105 0.09 -11.18 -9.77
N GLU A 106 -0.61 -12.24 -10.16
CA GLU A 106 -0.06 -13.27 -11.05
C GLU A 106 0.18 -12.71 -12.47
N TRP A 107 1.20 -13.23 -13.16
CA TRP A 107 1.55 -12.84 -14.54
C TRP A 107 0.39 -12.95 -15.53
N ASN A 108 -0.47 -13.95 -15.36
CA ASN A 108 -1.62 -14.21 -16.21
C ASN A 108 -2.84 -13.29 -15.91
N TYR A 109 -2.77 -12.42 -14.90
CA TYR A 109 -3.90 -11.59 -14.45
C TYR A 109 -4.62 -10.87 -15.60
N ALA A 110 -3.86 -10.28 -16.52
CA ALA A 110 -4.36 -9.53 -17.68
C ALA A 110 -4.05 -10.23 -19.02
N GLY A 111 -3.96 -11.57 -19.01
CA GLY A 111 -3.56 -12.36 -20.16
C GLY A 111 -2.12 -12.06 -20.60
N GLU A 112 -1.19 -12.06 -19.64
CA GLU A 112 0.26 -11.85 -19.88
C GLU A 112 0.63 -10.47 -20.42
N ARG A 113 -0.25 -9.48 -20.24
CA ARG A 113 -0.01 -8.08 -20.56
C ARG A 113 0.18 -7.28 -19.27
N PRO A 114 0.86 -6.12 -19.33
CA PRO A 114 0.89 -5.19 -18.21
C PRO A 114 -0.53 -4.87 -17.72
N PRO A 115 -0.84 -5.01 -16.42
CA PRO A 115 -2.19 -4.82 -15.91
C PRO A 115 -2.63 -3.35 -15.89
N LYS A 116 -1.67 -2.41 -15.99
CA LYS A 116 -1.89 -0.96 -15.92
C LYS A 116 -2.73 -0.52 -14.72
N LEU A 117 -2.47 -1.17 -13.59
CA LEU A 117 -3.04 -0.83 -12.31
C LEU A 117 -2.06 0.04 -11.53
N THR A 118 -2.59 1.03 -10.84
CA THR A 118 -1.84 1.80 -9.83
C THR A 118 -2.27 1.32 -8.45
N VAL A 119 -1.29 1.13 -7.58
CA VAL A 119 -1.51 0.80 -6.17
C VAL A 119 -0.84 1.87 -5.31
N GLU A 120 -1.59 2.37 -4.34
CA GLU A 120 -1.10 3.30 -3.34
C GLU A 120 -1.48 2.80 -1.95
N ARG A 121 -0.78 3.27 -0.92
CA ARG A 121 -1.12 2.97 0.46
C ARG A 121 -1.05 4.20 1.37
N ARG A 122 -1.83 4.17 2.44
CA ARG A 122 -1.70 5.08 3.59
C ARG A 122 -1.81 4.30 4.90
N GLU A 123 -1.11 4.75 5.93
CA GLU A 123 -1.12 4.09 7.26
C GLU A 123 -2.04 4.76 8.27
N ALA A 124 -2.40 6.02 8.03
CA ALA A 124 -3.37 6.76 8.81
C ALA A 124 -4.50 7.22 7.89
N PRO A 125 -5.76 7.27 8.37
CA PRO A 125 -6.90 7.72 7.56
C PRO A 125 -6.74 9.12 6.98
N ASP A 126 -6.02 9.98 7.69
CA ASP A 126 -5.70 11.36 7.36
C ASP A 126 -4.26 11.53 6.83
N GLY A 127 -3.53 10.43 6.64
CA GLY A 127 -2.17 10.44 6.12
C GLY A 127 -2.11 10.52 4.60
N ASP A 128 -0.92 10.84 4.10
CA ASP A 128 -0.63 10.88 2.68
C ASP A 128 -0.69 9.50 2.03
N TRP A 129 -1.12 9.48 0.77
CA TRP A 129 -1.00 8.31 -0.09
C TRP A 129 0.42 8.20 -0.63
N HIS A 130 0.97 7.00 -0.54
CA HIS A 130 2.29 6.67 -1.05
C HIS A 130 2.18 5.61 -2.15
N PRO A 131 2.89 5.77 -3.28
CA PRO A 131 2.89 4.76 -4.32
C PRO A 131 3.46 3.44 -3.81
N VAL A 132 2.89 2.34 -4.30
CA VAL A 132 3.33 0.96 -4.05
C VAL A 132 3.63 0.33 -5.40
N GLU A 133 4.80 -0.33 -5.50
CA GLU A 133 5.11 -1.13 -6.67
C GLU A 133 4.20 -2.37 -6.69
N LEU A 134 3.39 -2.50 -7.75
CA LEU A 134 2.63 -3.71 -8.02
C LEU A 134 3.51 -4.69 -8.78
N VAL A 135 3.94 -5.73 -8.10
CA VAL A 135 4.74 -6.81 -8.69
C VAL A 135 3.83 -7.69 -9.55
N VAL A 136 4.24 -7.94 -10.79
CA VAL A 136 3.59 -8.88 -11.70
C VAL A 136 4.52 -10.05 -11.90
N ALA A 137 4.21 -11.19 -11.29
CA ALA A 137 5.11 -12.34 -11.29
C ALA A 137 4.35 -13.67 -11.40
N ASN A 138 5.00 -14.68 -11.97
CA ASN A 138 4.46 -16.05 -12.00
C ASN A 138 4.69 -16.79 -10.68
N ASP A 139 5.70 -16.38 -9.92
CA ASP A 139 6.11 -17.01 -8.67
C ASP A 139 6.05 -16.02 -7.50
N TYR A 140 6.14 -16.55 -6.28
CA TYR A 140 6.18 -15.76 -5.05
C TYR A 140 7.46 -14.92 -4.96
N GLN A 141 7.36 -13.60 -5.08
CA GLN A 141 8.49 -12.66 -5.05
C GLN A 141 8.27 -11.51 -4.04
N PRO A 142 8.07 -11.83 -2.76
CA PRO A 142 7.51 -10.86 -1.81
C PRO A 142 8.50 -9.78 -1.37
N LEU A 143 9.81 -9.96 -1.59
CA LEU A 143 10.83 -8.93 -1.33
C LEU A 143 10.88 -7.87 -2.42
N THR A 144 10.53 -8.24 -3.67
CA THR A 144 10.42 -7.29 -4.77
C THR A 144 9.28 -6.32 -4.48
N GLY A 145 9.51 -5.02 -4.67
CA GLY A 145 8.52 -3.99 -4.38
C GLY A 145 8.14 -3.82 -2.90
N ALA A 146 8.77 -4.56 -1.98
CA ALA A 146 8.51 -4.44 -0.55
C ALA A 146 8.97 -3.07 -0.04
N SER A 147 8.09 -2.37 0.68
CA SER A 147 8.39 -1.03 1.18
C SER A 147 7.66 -0.74 2.49
N GLY A 148 7.98 0.39 3.12
CA GLY A 148 7.29 0.85 4.33
C GLY A 148 7.58 -0.03 5.53
N ALA A 149 8.85 -0.43 5.67
CA ALA A 149 9.32 -1.20 6.81
C ALA A 149 9.00 -0.47 8.12
N ARG A 150 8.37 -1.18 9.05
CA ARG A 150 8.12 -0.70 10.41
C ARG A 150 8.13 -1.84 11.40
N ASP A 151 8.51 -1.52 12.63
CA ASP A 151 8.43 -2.46 13.73
C ASP A 151 6.97 -2.76 14.10
N LEU A 152 6.71 -4.00 14.48
CA LEU A 152 5.42 -4.44 14.97
C LEU A 152 5.59 -5.02 16.39
N PRO A 153 5.08 -4.35 17.44
CA PRO A 153 5.22 -4.81 18.82
C PRO A 153 4.69 -6.23 19.03
N ALA A 154 5.14 -6.90 20.10
CA ALA A 154 4.58 -8.19 20.52
C ALA A 154 3.06 -8.04 20.72
N HIS A 155 2.25 -8.90 20.09
CA HIS A 155 0.78 -8.80 20.10
C HIS A 155 0.23 -7.49 19.50
N GLY A 156 1.07 -6.72 18.82
CA GLY A 156 0.71 -5.48 18.16
C GLY A 156 0.00 -5.71 16.85
N THR A 157 -0.68 -4.66 16.38
CA THR A 157 -1.36 -4.63 15.09
C THR A 157 -0.98 -3.40 14.29
N ARG A 158 -1.04 -3.51 12.97
CA ARG A 158 -0.81 -2.41 12.04
C ARG A 158 -1.92 -2.46 10.99
N THR A 159 -2.63 -1.35 10.80
CA THR A 159 -3.64 -1.24 9.75
C THR A 159 -3.13 -0.33 8.65
N VAL A 160 -3.27 -0.77 7.41
CA VAL A 160 -2.85 -0.07 6.20
C VAL A 160 -4.03 -0.06 5.26
N GLU A 161 -4.27 1.08 4.63
CA GLU A 161 -5.28 1.21 3.60
C GLU A 161 -4.60 1.21 2.24
N TYR A 162 -5.14 0.46 1.29
CA TYR A 162 -4.66 0.39 -0.08
C TYR A 162 -5.71 0.97 -1.02
N ARG A 163 -5.28 1.80 -1.96
CA ARG A 163 -6.09 2.35 -3.04
C ARG A 163 -5.60 1.78 -4.36
N ILE A 164 -6.53 1.24 -5.14
CA ILE A 164 -6.26 0.60 -6.43
C ILE A 164 -7.07 1.29 -7.50
N SER A 165 -6.44 1.67 -8.60
CA SER A 165 -7.09 2.24 -9.79
C SER A 165 -6.56 1.58 -11.06
N ALA A 166 -7.35 1.68 -12.12
CA ALA A 166 -6.99 1.17 -13.44
C ALA A 166 -6.87 2.35 -14.42
N ALA A 167 -5.80 2.36 -15.23
CA ALA A 167 -5.66 3.32 -16.32
C ALA A 167 -6.83 3.20 -17.33
N GLU A 168 -7.10 4.25 -18.11
CA GLU A 168 -8.18 4.26 -19.12
C GLU A 168 -8.05 3.12 -20.14
N ASP A 169 -6.83 2.74 -20.47
CA ASP A 169 -6.49 1.68 -21.42
C ASP A 169 -6.04 0.38 -20.74
N ALA A 170 -6.43 0.19 -19.47
CA ALA A 170 -6.14 -1.03 -18.72
C ALA A 170 -6.89 -2.23 -19.33
N PRO A 171 -6.20 -3.36 -19.56
CA PRO A 171 -6.85 -4.57 -20.05
C PRO A 171 -7.80 -5.16 -19.01
N GLU A 172 -8.84 -5.86 -19.47
CA GLU A 172 -9.60 -6.76 -18.61
C GLU A 172 -8.67 -7.77 -17.94
N GLY A 173 -8.91 -8.02 -16.66
CA GLY A 173 -8.12 -8.97 -15.89
C GLY A 173 -8.85 -9.46 -14.66
N ARG A 174 -8.52 -10.68 -14.23
CA ARG A 174 -9.09 -11.31 -13.04
C ARG A 174 -8.06 -12.20 -12.38
N GLY A 175 -7.88 -12.03 -11.08
CA GLY A 175 -6.97 -12.84 -10.31
C GLY A 175 -6.99 -12.49 -8.83
N TRP A 176 -5.91 -12.81 -8.13
CA TRP A 176 -5.72 -12.46 -6.73
C TRP A 176 -4.71 -11.32 -6.60
N LEU A 177 -5.07 -10.31 -5.82
CA LEU A 177 -4.11 -9.34 -5.28
C LEU A 177 -3.54 -9.90 -3.98
N GLY A 178 -2.29 -10.33 -4.01
CA GLY A 178 -1.52 -10.71 -2.84
C GLY A 178 -0.94 -9.49 -2.14
N ILE A 179 -1.09 -9.42 -0.83
CA ILE A 179 -0.37 -8.50 0.05
C ILE A 179 0.50 -9.33 0.97
N HIS A 180 1.81 -9.19 0.82
CA HIS A 180 2.80 -9.94 1.58
C HIS A 180 3.45 -9.02 2.59
N ALA A 181 3.49 -9.46 3.84
CA ALA A 181 4.39 -8.89 4.81
C ALA A 181 5.68 -9.70 4.77
N VAL A 182 6.81 -9.00 4.87
CA VAL A 182 8.15 -9.57 4.85
C VAL A 182 9.01 -8.77 5.81
N ARG A 183 10.04 -9.40 6.37
CA ARG A 183 11.11 -8.63 6.99
C ARG A 183 11.94 -8.00 5.89
N ALA A 184 12.17 -6.69 5.95
CA ALA A 184 12.95 -5.97 4.96
C ALA A 184 14.43 -6.44 4.92
N ASP A 185 14.89 -7.06 6.00
CA ASP A 185 16.23 -7.66 6.15
C ASP A 185 16.24 -9.19 5.95
N ALA A 186 15.15 -9.79 5.46
CA ALA A 186 15.09 -11.24 5.26
C ALA A 186 16.17 -11.71 4.28
N ASP A 187 16.75 -12.89 4.53
CA ASP A 187 17.66 -13.52 3.57
C ASP A 187 16.87 -13.95 2.31
N PRO A 188 17.19 -13.40 1.12
CA PRO A 188 16.48 -13.74 -0.11
C PRO A 188 16.69 -15.20 -0.56
N LEU A 189 17.67 -15.90 0.03
CA LEU A 189 17.92 -17.32 -0.22
C LEU A 189 17.20 -18.24 0.78
N ASP A 190 16.68 -17.70 1.88
CA ASP A 190 15.89 -18.45 2.86
C ASP A 190 14.39 -18.20 2.65
N MET A 191 13.75 -19.13 1.95
CA MET A 191 12.30 -19.11 1.71
C MET A 191 11.48 -19.07 3.01
N LYS A 192 11.99 -19.60 4.13
CA LYS A 192 11.31 -19.56 5.42
C LYS A 192 11.37 -18.16 6.03
N ASP A 193 12.50 -17.47 5.91
CA ASP A 193 12.67 -16.11 6.42
C ASP A 193 11.84 -15.10 5.58
N MET A 194 11.86 -15.23 4.24
CA MET A 194 11.01 -14.42 3.36
C MET A 194 9.52 -14.62 3.62
N ARG A 195 9.11 -15.86 3.91
CA ARG A 195 7.74 -16.20 4.28
C ARG A 195 7.37 -15.79 5.69
N GLY A 196 8.36 -15.51 6.54
CA GLY A 196 8.21 -15.25 7.97
C GLY A 196 7.30 -14.06 8.28
N GLY A 197 7.06 -13.17 7.30
CA GLY A 197 6.20 -12.01 7.44
C GLY A 197 4.69 -12.25 7.27
N GLY A 198 4.28 -13.31 6.56
CA GLY A 198 2.86 -13.64 6.30
C GLY A 198 2.31 -13.11 4.97
N SER A 199 1.21 -13.70 4.51
CA SER A 199 0.51 -13.29 3.28
C SER A 199 -1.00 -13.28 3.45
N GLY A 200 -1.65 -12.29 2.86
CA GLY A 200 -3.09 -12.28 2.66
C GLY A 200 -3.40 -11.84 1.24
N GLY A 201 -4.65 -11.97 0.81
CA GLY A 201 -5.04 -11.49 -0.50
C GLY A 201 -6.53 -11.37 -0.63
N LEU A 202 -6.95 -10.87 -1.78
CA LEU A 202 -8.36 -10.75 -2.15
C LEU A 202 -8.53 -10.92 -3.66
N PRO A 203 -9.73 -11.34 -4.12
CA PRO A 203 -10.06 -11.31 -5.53
C PRO A 203 -10.00 -9.88 -6.07
N LEU A 204 -9.33 -9.70 -7.20
CA LEU A 204 -9.23 -8.44 -7.91
C LEU A 204 -9.69 -8.64 -9.36
N THR A 205 -10.56 -7.75 -9.83
CA THR A 205 -11.07 -7.72 -11.20
C THR A 205 -10.88 -6.33 -11.80
N THR A 206 -10.34 -6.26 -13.01
CA THR A 206 -10.45 -5.09 -13.88
C THR A 206 -11.57 -5.37 -14.86
N ALA A 207 -12.65 -4.61 -14.76
CA ALA A 207 -13.82 -4.77 -15.63
C ALA A 207 -13.47 -4.42 -17.10
N PRO A 208 -14.28 -4.87 -18.07
CA PRO A 208 -14.14 -4.43 -19.46
C PRO A 208 -14.23 -2.90 -19.57
N GLY A 209 -13.47 -2.31 -20.50
CA GLY A 209 -13.65 -0.92 -20.90
C GLY A 209 -15.01 -0.73 -21.60
N GLU A 210 -15.55 0.48 -21.50
CA GLU A 210 -16.78 0.89 -22.21
C GLU A 210 -16.51 1.21 -23.69
#